data_AF-A0AAI8ML25-F1
#
_entry.id   AF-A0AAI8ML25-F1
#
_cell.length_a   1.000
_cell.length_b   1.000
_cell.length_c   1.000
_cell.angle_alpha   90.00
_cell.angle_beta   90.00
_cell.angle_gamma   90.00
#
_symmetry.space_group_name_H-M   'P 1'
#
loop_
_entity.id
_entity.type
_entity.pdbx_description
1 polymer ?
#
loop_
_entity_poly.entity_id
_entity_poly.type
_entity_poly.pdbx_seq_one_letter_code
_entity_poly.pdbx_strand_id
1 'polypeptide(L)'
;MPKNFYVGIRSVFAVLLIAFFVFSDKPSIDAKLMQVNIQTFFLFKSVMLIVVYGLFIVALVLVARSSSRIFRFAVLVLVSISSLYVDVFYYASGKVMEYIDFVILYQSKANVFDALKMYNSEIMAAFPRLCVLWIGFIIMPKGLKHTQKNMRFFMTAGGGGIYYYSF
;
A
#
# COMPACT_ATOMS: atom_id res chain seq x y z
N MET A 1 10.43 13.05 28.74
CA MET A 1 9.25 13.01 27.83
C MET A 1 8.61 11.63 27.91
N PRO A 2 7.28 11.52 28.10
CA PRO A 2 6.62 10.23 28.27
C PRO A 2 6.73 9.40 26.98
N LYS A 3 7.05 8.10 27.11
CA LYS A 3 7.20 7.14 25.99
C LYS A 3 6.02 7.17 25.00
N ASN A 4 4.82 7.52 25.47
CA ASN A 4 3.61 7.65 24.67
C ASN A 4 3.68 8.79 23.64
N PHE A 5 4.39 9.88 23.94
CA PHE A 5 4.54 11.03 23.05
C PHE A 5 5.40 10.69 21.82
N TYR A 6 6.50 9.97 22.02
CA TYR A 6 7.35 9.49 20.92
C TYR A 6 6.65 8.50 20.00
N VAL A 7 5.81 7.61 20.55
CA VAL A 7 5.00 6.67 19.76
C VAL A 7 3.96 7.42 18.93
N GLY A 8 3.34 8.47 19.49
CA GLY A 8 2.40 9.34 18.79
C GLY A 8 3.06 10.03 17.58
N ILE A 9 4.17 10.74 17.80
CA ILE A 9 4.90 11.44 16.73
C ILE A 9 5.33 10.47 15.63
N ARG A 10 5.88 9.31 16.02
CA ARG A 10 6.33 8.28 15.08
C ARG A 10 5.17 7.73 14.23
N SER A 11 3.99 7.58 14.82
CA SER A 11 2.78 7.16 14.10
C SER A 11 2.30 8.21 13.12
N VAL A 12 2.25 9.49 13.52
CA VAL A 12 1.83 10.59 12.64
C VAL A 12 2.78 10.72 11.46
N PHE A 13 4.10 10.67 11.72
CA PHE A 13 5.11 10.74 10.68
C PHE A 13 5.01 9.57 9.69
N ALA A 14 4.80 8.34 10.16
CA ALA A 14 4.60 7.19 9.29
C ALA A 14 3.34 7.31 8.41
N VAL A 15 2.23 7.82 8.96
CA VAL A 15 1.01 8.09 8.18
C VAL A 15 1.26 9.15 7.11
N LEU A 16 1.97 10.22 7.45
CA LEU A 16 2.34 11.27 6.48
C LEU A 16 3.22 10.73 5.35
N LEU A 17 4.18 9.84 5.64
CA LEU A 17 4.99 9.20 4.59
C LEU A 17 4.15 8.30 3.67
N ILE A 18 3.22 7.51 4.24
CA ILE A 18 2.32 6.68 3.44
C ILE A 18 1.39 7.55 2.59
N ALA A 19 0.84 8.63 3.15
CA ALA A 19 0.03 9.58 2.39
C ALA A 19 0.85 10.23 1.27
N PHE A 20 2.06 10.69 1.56
CA PHE A 20 2.96 11.28 0.56
C PHE A 20 3.25 10.31 -0.59
N PHE A 21 3.49 9.02 -0.29
CA PHE A 21 3.62 7.99 -1.31
C PHE A 21 2.39 7.92 -2.21
N VAL A 22 1.20 7.87 -1.62
CA VAL A 22 -0.07 7.76 -2.36
C VAL A 22 -0.33 8.99 -3.24
N PHE A 23 -0.02 10.19 -2.75
CA PHE A 23 -0.20 11.43 -3.51
C PHE A 23 0.88 11.66 -4.58
N SER A 24 2.06 11.05 -4.45
CA SER A 24 3.17 11.13 -5.42
C SER A 24 3.15 10.03 -6.49
N ASP A 25 2.12 9.18 -6.47
CA ASP A 25 1.90 8.13 -7.48
C ASP A 25 1.73 8.75 -8.87
N LYS A 26 2.26 8.11 -9.92
CA LYS A 26 2.16 8.60 -11.31
C LYS A 26 1.18 7.72 -12.11
N PRO A 27 0.27 8.28 -12.93
CA PRO A 27 -0.02 9.71 -13.03
C PRO A 27 -0.52 10.27 -11.70
N SER A 28 -0.11 11.51 -11.41
CA SER A 28 -0.57 12.23 -10.22
C SER A 28 -2.10 12.27 -10.22
N ILE A 29 -2.67 12.40 -9.03
CA ILE A 29 -4.12 12.58 -8.89
C ILE A 29 -4.60 13.74 -9.79
N ASP A 30 -3.82 14.80 -9.92
CA ASP A 30 -4.11 15.91 -10.84
C ASP A 30 -4.15 15.50 -12.32
N ALA A 31 -3.20 14.67 -12.78
CA ALA A 31 -3.22 14.17 -14.15
C ALA A 31 -4.40 13.22 -14.40
N LYS A 32 -4.76 12.39 -13.40
CA LYS A 32 -5.95 11.53 -13.43
C LYS A 32 -7.24 12.36 -13.44
N LEU A 33 -7.27 13.48 -12.73
CA LEU A 33 -8.41 14.41 -12.73
C LEU A 33 -8.50 15.18 -14.04
N MET A 34 -7.37 15.64 -14.61
CA MET A 34 -7.36 16.38 -15.89
C MET A 34 -7.85 15.54 -17.07
N GLN A 35 -7.53 14.24 -17.12
CA GLN A 35 -8.07 13.33 -18.16
C GLN A 35 -9.59 13.10 -18.04
N VAL A 36 -10.18 13.35 -16.87
CA VAL A 36 -11.62 13.14 -16.61
C VAL A 36 -12.48 14.35 -17.02
N ASN A 37 -11.86 15.49 -17.39
CA ASN A 37 -12.50 16.80 -17.57
C ASN A 37 -13.36 16.97 -18.85
N ILE A 38 -13.70 15.90 -19.58
CA ILE A 38 -14.40 16.02 -20.88
C ILE A 38 -15.94 15.92 -20.74
N GLN A 39 -16.52 15.42 -19.65
CA GLN A 39 -17.98 15.31 -19.52
C GLN A 39 -18.48 15.49 -18.06
N THR A 40 -19.73 15.90 -17.91
CA THR A 40 -20.54 16.17 -16.69
C THR A 40 -20.45 15.13 -15.55
N PHE A 41 -19.79 13.99 -15.76
CA PHE A 41 -19.40 12.99 -14.76
C PHE A 41 -18.17 13.37 -13.91
N PHE A 42 -17.59 14.56 -14.10
CA PHE A 42 -16.36 15.01 -13.45
C PHE A 42 -16.41 14.96 -11.92
N LEU A 43 -17.49 15.48 -11.31
CA LEU A 43 -17.58 15.60 -9.85
C LEU A 43 -17.72 14.24 -9.18
N PHE A 44 -18.58 13.36 -9.70
CA PHE A 44 -18.77 12.01 -9.18
C PHE A 44 -17.50 11.15 -9.29
N LYS A 45 -16.81 11.20 -10.45
CA LYS A 45 -15.55 10.47 -10.65
C LYS A 45 -14.43 11.00 -9.75
N SER A 46 -14.33 12.32 -9.57
CA SER A 46 -13.33 12.94 -8.68
C SER A 46 -13.56 12.55 -7.22
N VAL A 47 -14.81 12.60 -6.75
CA VAL A 47 -15.17 12.16 -5.40
C VAL A 47 -14.91 10.67 -5.21
N MET A 48 -15.30 9.83 -6.18
CA MET A 48 -15.02 8.40 -6.13
C MET A 48 -13.51 8.12 -6.04
N LEU A 49 -12.71 8.84 -6.83
CA LEU A 49 -11.25 8.70 -6.81
C LEU A 49 -10.66 9.10 -5.45
N ILE A 50 -11.09 10.23 -4.88
CA ILE A 50 -10.69 10.66 -3.53
C ILE A 50 -11.05 9.61 -2.48
N VAL A 51 -12.27 9.06 -2.53
CA VAL A 51 -12.74 8.03 -1.59
C VAL A 51 -11.90 6.76 -1.71
N VAL A 52 -11.64 6.28 -2.93
CA VAL A 52 -10.80 5.09 -3.17
C VAL A 52 -9.38 5.31 -2.65
N TYR A 53 -8.78 6.46 -2.91
CA TYR A 53 -7.44 6.79 -2.40
C TYR A 53 -7.41 6.95 -0.87
N GLY A 54 -8.45 7.53 -0.27
CA GLY A 54 -8.60 7.60 1.18
C GLY A 54 -8.70 6.22 1.82
N LEU A 55 -9.53 5.34 1.26
CA LEU A 55 -9.65 3.94 1.69
C LEU A 55 -8.32 3.19 1.53
N PHE A 56 -7.58 3.46 0.45
CA PHE A 56 -6.28 2.85 0.21
C PHE A 56 -5.25 3.26 1.27
N ILE A 57 -5.17 4.56 1.63
CA ILE A 57 -4.31 5.03 2.72
C ILE A 57 -4.67 4.34 4.04
N VAL A 58 -5.97 4.28 4.36
CA VAL A 58 -6.46 3.61 5.58
C VAL A 58 -6.08 2.12 5.59
N ALA A 59 -6.25 1.43 4.46
CA ALA A 59 -5.88 0.03 4.32
C ALA A 59 -4.37 -0.19 4.54
N LEU A 60 -3.50 0.61 3.89
CA LEU A 60 -2.06 0.53 4.08
C LEU A 60 -1.64 0.77 5.54
N VAL A 61 -2.28 1.74 6.21
CA VAL A 61 -2.07 2.02 7.63
C VAL A 61 -2.47 0.83 8.51
N LEU A 62 -3.62 0.20 8.26
CA LEU A 62 -4.06 -0.99 9.00
C LEU A 62 -3.09 -2.16 8.80
N VAL A 63 -2.66 -2.40 7.57
CA VAL A 63 -1.66 -3.44 7.25
C VAL A 63 -0.33 -3.15 7.93
N ALA A 64 0.14 -1.90 7.92
CA ALA A 64 1.39 -1.50 8.57
C ALA A 64 1.36 -1.73 10.09
N ARG A 65 0.18 -1.64 10.72
CA ARG A 65 -0.04 -1.92 12.15
C ARG A 65 -0.29 -3.39 12.48
N SER A 66 -0.47 -4.26 11.48
CA SER A 66 -0.71 -5.70 11.67
C SER A 66 0.42 -6.37 12.46
N SER A 67 0.07 -7.39 13.26
CA SER A 67 1.07 -8.16 14.03
C SER A 67 1.84 -9.15 13.15
N SER A 68 1.27 -9.55 12.01
CA SER A 68 1.90 -10.52 11.10
C SER A 68 2.96 -9.83 10.25
N ARG A 69 4.23 -10.14 10.56
CA ARG A 69 5.39 -9.60 9.82
C ARG A 69 5.36 -10.04 8.35
N ILE A 70 5.02 -11.31 8.10
CA ILE A 70 4.98 -11.89 6.75
C ILE A 70 3.92 -11.18 5.90
N PHE A 71 2.69 -11.07 6.42
CA PHE A 71 1.60 -10.41 5.71
C PHE A 71 1.93 -8.95 5.38
N ARG A 72 2.52 -8.24 6.34
CA ARG A 72 2.92 -6.84 6.15
C ARG A 72 3.94 -6.66 5.03
N PHE A 73 4.97 -7.50 4.98
CA PHE A 73 5.97 -7.42 3.91
C PHE A 73 5.42 -7.91 2.58
N ALA A 74 4.58 -8.94 2.57
CA ALA A 74 3.93 -9.43 1.35
C ALA A 74 3.10 -8.34 0.68
N VAL A 75 2.24 -7.63 1.44
CA VAL A 75 1.44 -6.52 0.92
C VAL A 75 2.33 -5.36 0.46
N LEU A 76 3.40 -5.03 1.22
CA LEU A 76 4.33 -3.97 0.84
C LEU A 76 5.02 -4.26 -0.51
N VAL A 77 5.48 -5.50 -0.71
CA VAL A 77 6.09 -5.94 -1.97
C VAL A 77 5.07 -5.92 -3.10
N LEU A 78 3.86 -6.45 -2.89
CA LEU A 78 2.77 -6.43 -3.87
C LEU A 78 2.42 -5.00 -4.32
N VAL A 79 2.28 -4.07 -3.36
CA VAL A 79 2.00 -2.66 -3.66
C VAL A 79 3.16 -2.00 -4.39
N SER A 80 4.41 -2.33 -4.02
CA SER A 80 5.60 -1.80 -4.70
C SER A 80 5.67 -2.25 -6.16
N ILE A 81 5.45 -3.55 -6.42
CA ILE A 81 5.43 -4.12 -7.77
C ILE A 81 4.28 -3.52 -8.58
N SER A 82 3.08 -3.42 -7.97
CA SER A 82 1.91 -2.85 -8.64
C SER A 82 2.12 -1.39 -9.01
N SER A 83 2.73 -0.56 -8.14
CA SER A 83 3.01 0.85 -8.44
C SER A 83 4.06 1.00 -9.53
N LEU A 84 5.14 0.19 -9.50
CA LEU A 84 6.14 0.16 -10.58
C LEU A 84 5.54 -0.19 -11.93
N TYR A 85 4.67 -1.20 -11.95
CA TYR A 85 4.04 -1.67 -13.17
C TYR A 85 3.15 -0.59 -13.80
N VAL A 86 2.36 0.10 -12.97
CA VAL A 86 1.51 1.22 -13.41
C VAL A 86 2.36 2.40 -13.91
N ASP A 87 3.45 2.76 -13.23
CA ASP A 87 4.36 3.83 -13.64
C ASP A 87 4.98 3.55 -15.02
N VAL A 88 5.54 2.34 -15.20
CA VAL A 88 6.17 1.94 -16.46
C VAL A 88 5.15 1.93 -17.59
N PHE A 89 3.94 1.43 -17.35
CA PHE A 89 2.87 1.45 -18.34
C PHE A 89 2.45 2.86 -18.73
N TYR A 90 2.23 3.73 -17.75
CA TYR A 90 1.82 5.11 -17.99
C TYR A 90 2.86 5.86 -18.80
N TYR A 91 4.15 5.63 -18.52
CA TYR A 91 5.22 6.24 -19.27
C TYR A 91 5.29 5.72 -20.72
N ALA A 92 5.16 4.40 -20.92
CA ALA A 92 5.23 3.79 -22.24
C ALA A 92 4.03 4.17 -23.14
N SER A 93 2.82 4.23 -22.57
CA SER A 93 1.59 4.41 -23.32
C SER A 93 1.05 5.85 -23.31
N GLY A 94 1.50 6.69 -22.35
CA GLY A 94 0.92 8.00 -22.06
C GLY A 94 -0.51 7.94 -21.50
N LYS A 95 -1.02 6.75 -21.17
CA LYS A 95 -2.41 6.51 -20.74
C LYS A 95 -2.46 5.72 -19.44
N VAL A 96 -3.54 5.92 -18.69
CA VAL A 96 -3.83 5.09 -17.52
C VAL A 96 -4.12 3.68 -18.01
N MET A 97 -3.52 2.69 -17.34
CA MET A 97 -3.68 1.30 -17.69
C MET A 97 -5.13 0.83 -17.50
N GLU A 98 -5.76 0.38 -18.58
CA GLU A 98 -7.06 -0.26 -18.52
C GLU A 98 -6.91 -1.78 -18.35
N TYR A 99 -7.98 -2.43 -17.89
CA TYR A 99 -7.97 -3.89 -17.73
C TYR A 99 -7.69 -4.62 -19.05
N ILE A 100 -8.16 -4.08 -20.18
CA ILE A 100 -7.94 -4.65 -21.51
C ILE A 100 -6.44 -4.62 -21.85
N ASP A 101 -5.75 -3.52 -21.56
CA ASP A 101 -4.30 -3.38 -21.79
C ASP A 101 -3.51 -4.40 -20.96
N PHE A 102 -3.94 -4.64 -19.71
CA PHE A 102 -3.35 -5.67 -18.85
C PHE A 102 -3.47 -7.07 -19.45
N VAL A 103 -4.65 -7.43 -19.95
CA VAL A 103 -4.87 -8.75 -20.57
C VAL A 103 -4.01 -8.92 -21.82
N ILE A 104 -3.89 -7.88 -22.66
CA ILE A 104 -3.07 -7.92 -23.86
C ILE A 104 -1.58 -8.05 -23.52
N LEU A 105 -1.09 -7.29 -22.53
CA LEU A 105 0.29 -7.38 -22.06
C LEU A 105 0.62 -8.75 -21.46
N TYR A 106 -0.33 -9.33 -20.73
CA TYR A 106 -0.17 -10.68 -20.18
C TYR A 106 -0.10 -11.74 -21.30
N GLN A 107 -0.90 -11.57 -22.36
CA GLN A 107 -0.93 -12.49 -23.50
C GLN A 107 0.28 -12.34 -24.43
N SER A 108 0.87 -11.16 -24.53
CA SER A 108 1.96 -10.87 -25.48
C SER A 108 3.30 -11.55 -25.14
N LYS A 109 3.39 -12.29 -24.01
CA LYS A 109 4.61 -12.99 -23.54
C LYS A 109 5.86 -12.12 -23.65
N ALA A 110 5.72 -10.83 -23.36
CA ALA A 110 6.81 -9.88 -23.49
C ALA A 110 8.00 -10.30 -22.62
N ASN A 111 9.21 -10.20 -23.17
CA ASN A 111 10.42 -10.60 -22.47
C ASN A 111 10.71 -9.60 -21.34
N VAL A 112 10.56 -10.03 -20.10
CA VAL A 112 10.68 -9.18 -18.91
C VAL A 112 12.05 -8.49 -18.83
N PHE A 113 13.12 -9.19 -19.25
CA PHE A 113 14.48 -8.63 -19.23
C PHE A 113 14.65 -7.45 -20.20
N ASP A 114 14.01 -7.51 -21.36
CA ASP A 114 14.08 -6.45 -22.35
C ASP A 114 13.30 -5.22 -21.89
N ALA A 115 12.12 -5.45 -21.30
CA ALA A 115 11.35 -4.39 -20.66
C ALA A 115 12.12 -3.72 -19.51
N LEU A 116 12.79 -4.49 -18.64
CA LEU A 116 13.60 -3.94 -17.56
C LEU A 116 14.74 -3.06 -18.07
N LYS A 117 15.40 -3.47 -19.17
CA LYS A 117 16.48 -2.70 -19.77
C LYS A 117 15.97 -1.41 -20.42
N MET A 118 14.81 -1.49 -21.09
CA MET A 118 14.19 -0.37 -21.77
C MET A 118 13.65 0.70 -20.79
N TYR A 119 13.05 0.27 -19.68
CA TYR A 119 12.40 1.16 -18.70
C TYR A 119 13.24 1.39 -17.43
N ASN A 120 14.55 1.15 -17.48
CA ASN A 120 15.42 1.24 -16.31
C ASN A 120 15.41 2.65 -15.70
N SER A 121 15.35 3.70 -16.52
CA SER A 121 15.39 5.08 -16.03
C SER A 121 14.13 5.46 -15.23
N GLU A 122 13.00 4.90 -15.63
CA GLU A 122 11.68 5.07 -15.06
C GLU A 122 11.54 4.29 -13.75
N ILE A 123 12.07 3.05 -13.75
CA ILE A 123 12.18 2.22 -12.54
C ILE A 123 13.05 2.94 -11.50
N MET A 124 14.17 3.53 -11.92
CA MET A 124 15.04 4.31 -11.03
C MET A 124 14.36 5.59 -10.52
N ALA A 125 13.51 6.24 -11.33
CA ALA A 125 12.74 7.41 -10.92
C ALA A 125 11.63 7.07 -9.90
N ALA A 126 11.08 5.85 -9.94
CA ALA A 126 10.09 5.38 -8.96
C ALA A 126 10.72 4.94 -7.63
N PHE A 127 12.02 4.61 -7.62
CA PHE A 127 12.72 4.08 -6.45
C PHE A 127 12.66 5.00 -5.21
N PRO A 128 12.91 6.33 -5.29
CA PRO A 128 12.80 7.21 -4.12
C PRO A 128 11.40 7.20 -3.50
N ARG A 129 10.36 7.13 -4.34
CA ARG A 129 8.97 7.08 -3.89
C ARG A 129 8.68 5.77 -3.15
N LEU A 130 9.12 4.64 -3.70
CA LEU A 130 9.02 3.34 -3.02
C LEU A 130 9.78 3.34 -1.69
N CYS A 131 10.97 3.93 -1.64
CA CYS A 131 11.72 4.07 -0.38
C CYS A 131 10.90 4.81 0.69
N VAL A 132 10.18 5.88 0.33
CA VAL A 132 9.29 6.60 1.26
C VAL A 132 8.20 5.67 1.82
N LEU A 133 7.56 4.85 0.97
CA LEU A 133 6.57 3.87 1.42
C LEU A 133 7.18 2.85 2.40
N TRP A 134 8.34 2.29 2.04
CA TRP A 134 9.05 1.31 2.84
C TRP A 134 9.44 1.87 4.21
N ILE A 135 9.98 3.08 4.25
CA ILE A 135 10.33 3.80 5.48
C ILE A 135 9.07 4.04 6.31
N GLY A 136 7.97 4.51 5.69
CA GLY A 136 6.68 4.71 6.37
C GLY A 136 6.18 3.44 7.04
N PHE A 137 6.25 2.30 6.34
CA PHE A 137 5.91 1.00 6.91
C PHE A 137 6.84 0.64 8.08
N ILE A 138 8.16 0.66 7.90
CA ILE A 138 9.16 0.28 8.92
C ILE A 138 9.00 1.12 10.20
N ILE A 139 8.76 2.42 10.04
CA ILE A 139 8.59 3.36 11.15
C ILE A 139 7.22 3.14 11.83
N MET A 140 6.19 2.65 11.15
CA MET A 140 4.87 2.49 11.76
C MET A 140 4.90 1.63 13.04
N PRO A 141 4.43 2.14 14.19
CA PRO A 141 4.35 1.35 15.42
C PRO A 141 3.33 0.22 15.24
N LYS A 142 3.68 -0.96 15.74
CA LYS A 142 2.77 -2.11 15.77
C LYS A 142 1.52 -1.74 16.56
N GLY A 143 0.36 -2.24 16.13
CA GLY A 143 -0.86 -2.10 16.91
C GLY A 143 -0.62 -2.56 18.35
N LEU A 144 -1.14 -1.79 19.32
CA LEU A 144 -1.16 -2.22 20.71
C LEU A 144 -1.80 -3.62 20.73
N LYS A 145 -1.05 -4.62 21.21
CA LYS A 145 -1.61 -5.93 21.56
C LYS A 145 -2.53 -5.71 22.76
N HIS A 146 -3.68 -5.08 22.55
CA HIS A 146 -4.69 -4.99 23.58
C HIS A 146 -5.25 -6.40 23.74
N THR A 147 -4.91 -7.00 24.88
CA THR A 147 -5.74 -8.02 25.53
C THR A 147 -5.85 -9.38 24.82
N GLN A 148 -4.73 -10.01 24.45
CA GLN A 148 -4.73 -11.47 24.25
C GLN A 148 -4.08 -12.26 25.41
N LYS A 149 -3.89 -11.62 26.57
CA LYS A 149 -3.45 -12.31 27.79
C LYS A 149 -4.61 -12.75 28.70
N ASN A 150 -5.81 -12.15 28.55
CA ASN A 150 -6.98 -12.51 29.37
C ASN A 150 -7.92 -13.53 28.72
N MET A 151 -7.85 -13.79 27.41
CA MET A 151 -8.65 -14.90 26.83
C MET A 151 -8.13 -16.28 27.26
N ARG A 152 -6.85 -16.41 27.63
CA ARG A 152 -6.34 -17.66 28.21
C ARG A 152 -6.71 -17.86 29.68
N PHE A 153 -7.19 -16.82 30.36
CA PHE A 153 -7.61 -16.90 31.77
C PHE A 153 -9.13 -16.98 31.94
N PHE A 154 -9.90 -16.53 30.93
CA PHE A 154 -11.35 -16.66 30.94
C PHE A 154 -11.88 -17.99 30.38
N MET A 155 -11.04 -18.77 29.69
CA MET A 155 -11.36 -20.16 29.34
C MET A 155 -11.00 -21.19 30.44
N THR A 156 -10.31 -20.77 31.51
CA THR A 156 -9.96 -21.67 32.63
C THR A 156 -10.85 -21.53 33.87
N ALA A 157 -11.81 -20.58 33.87
CA ALA A 157 -12.79 -20.45 34.95
C ALA A 157 -14.12 -21.18 34.68
N GLY A 158 -14.26 -21.82 33.51
CA GLY A 158 -15.49 -22.53 33.15
C GLY A 158 -15.23 -23.69 32.19
N GLY A 159 -14.85 -24.84 32.76
CA GLY A 159 -15.03 -26.15 32.12
C GLY A 159 -13.83 -26.71 31.38
N GLY A 160 -13.27 -27.79 31.92
CA GLY A 160 -12.72 -28.91 31.13
C GLY A 160 -11.43 -28.63 30.37
N GLY A 161 -10.30 -28.94 30.99
CA GLY A 161 -9.00 -28.90 30.34
C GLY A 161 -8.90 -29.77 29.08
N ILE A 162 -7.99 -29.37 28.19
CA ILE A 162 -7.04 -30.23 27.49
C ILE A 162 -5.83 -29.34 27.21
N TYR A 163 -4.69 -29.66 27.81
CA TYR A 163 -3.40 -29.08 27.47
C TYR A 163 -2.92 -29.71 26.14
N TYR A 164 -2.81 -28.92 25.08
CA TYR A 164 -1.96 -29.29 23.94
C TYR A 164 -0.66 -28.47 24.01
N TYR A 165 0.41 -29.12 24.44
CA TYR A 165 1.78 -28.74 24.09
C TYR A 165 2.08 -29.28 22.70
N SER A 166 2.66 -28.46 21.83
CA SER A 166 3.44 -28.95 20.69
C SER A 166 4.57 -27.94 20.42
N PHE A 167 5.76 -28.52 20.27
CA PHE A 167 7.08 -27.90 20.12
C PHE A 167 7.18 -26.95 18.93
#